data_AF-V6HUR2-F1
#
_entry.id   AF-V6HUR2-F1
#
_cell.length_a   1.000
_cell.length_b   1.000
_cell.length_c   1.000
_cell.angle_alpha   90.00
_cell.angle_beta   90.00
_cell.angle_gamma   90.00
#
_symmetry.space_group_name_H-M   'P 1'
#
loop_
_entity.id
_entity.type
_entity.pdbx_description
1 polymer ?
#
loop_
_entity_poly.entity_id
_entity_poly.type
_entity_poly.pdbx_seq_one_letter_code
_entity_poly.pdbx_strand_id
1 'polypeptide(L)'
;MEERTFLFASLSDAIGRIFHEMIIEFEEHHPRIYIRLSWQFESPEISSCIEFPEGEYLYVNVQYPNVVDFIDAITAPEEKILSSRIELVCFDSERKRPQELARFVIFKPVYESATVLLERSS
;
A
#
# COMPACT_ATOMS: atom_id res chain seq x y z
N MET A 1 -2.82 -13.06 16.18
CA MET A 1 -3.18 -12.19 15.05
C MET A 1 -3.64 -13.09 13.93
N GLU A 2 -4.83 -12.86 13.39
CA GLU A 2 -5.30 -13.59 12.21
C GLU A 2 -4.78 -12.86 10.97
N GLU A 3 -3.78 -13.42 10.30
CA GLU A 3 -3.40 -12.97 8.96
C GLU A 3 -4.49 -13.40 7.99
N ARG A 4 -5.00 -12.45 7.19
CA ARG A 4 -5.99 -12.72 6.15
C ARG A 4 -5.41 -12.38 4.79
N THR A 5 -5.58 -13.29 3.84
CA THR A 5 -5.07 -13.15 2.47
C THR A 5 -6.23 -13.20 1.48
N PHE A 6 -6.27 -12.24 0.56
CA PHE A 6 -7.32 -12.08 -0.43
C PHE A 6 -6.71 -11.91 -1.83
N LEU A 7 -7.42 -12.36 -2.86
CA LEU A 7 -7.02 -12.21 -4.26
C LEU A 7 -8.00 -11.28 -4.97
N PHE A 8 -7.49 -10.30 -5.71
CA PHE A 8 -8.30 -9.37 -6.49
C PHE A 8 -7.82 -9.29 -7.95
N ALA A 9 -8.75 -8.97 -8.85
CA ALA A 9 -8.46 -8.85 -10.28
C ALA A 9 -7.65 -7.60 -10.62
N SER A 10 -7.71 -6.55 -9.78
CA SER A 10 -7.02 -5.28 -10.01
C SER A 10 -6.57 -4.61 -8.72
N LEU A 11 -5.60 -3.70 -8.82
CA LEU A 11 -5.18 -2.82 -7.73
C LEU A 11 -6.36 -1.99 -7.20
N SER A 12 -7.24 -1.52 -8.09
CA SER A 12 -8.41 -0.74 -7.73
C SER A 12 -9.34 -1.53 -6.80
N ASP A 13 -9.60 -2.81 -7.10
CA ASP A 13 -10.43 -3.67 -6.26
C ASP A 13 -9.82 -3.90 -4.87
N ALA A 14 -8.50 -4.13 -4.81
CA ALA A 14 -7.78 -4.33 -3.55
C ALA A 14 -7.80 -3.06 -2.69
N ILE A 15 -7.55 -1.90 -3.28
CA ILE A 15 -7.64 -0.60 -2.60
C ILE A 15 -9.09 -0.35 -2.13
N GLY A 16 -10.09 -0.69 -2.96
CA GLY A 16 -11.52 -0.67 -2.59
C GLY A 16 -11.85 -1.46 -1.35
N ARG A 17 -11.29 -2.67 -1.25
CA ARG A 17 -11.46 -3.50 -0.07
C ARG A 17 -10.86 -2.84 1.17
N ILE A 18 -9.62 -2.33 1.09
CA ILE A 18 -8.94 -1.69 2.21
C ILE A 18 -9.77 -0.52 2.74
N PHE A 19 -10.17 0.41 1.87
CA PHE A 19 -10.93 1.58 2.29
C PHE A 19 -12.30 1.21 2.85
N HIS A 20 -12.97 0.20 2.29
CA HIS A 20 -14.23 -0.30 2.85
C HIS A 20 -14.05 -0.86 4.27
N GLU A 21 -13.02 -1.66 4.51
CA GLU A 21 -12.70 -2.16 5.86
C GLU A 21 -12.35 -1.01 6.81
N MET A 22 -11.57 -0.03 6.36
CA MET A 22 -11.23 1.13 7.16
C MET A 22 -12.45 1.99 7.54
N ILE A 23 -13.41 2.16 6.63
CA ILE A 23 -14.64 2.90 6.94
C ILE A 23 -15.44 2.17 8.03
N ILE A 24 -15.51 0.83 7.97
CA ILE A 24 -16.22 0.01 8.96
C ILE A 24 -15.48 -0.01 10.31
N GLU A 25 -14.16 -0.15 10.30
CA GLU A 25 -13.36 -0.28 11.53
C GLU A 25 -13.17 1.06 12.25
N PHE A 26 -13.14 2.17 11.52
CA PHE A 26 -12.77 3.47 12.06
C PHE A 26 -13.86 4.54 11.89
N GLU A 27 -15.14 4.15 11.83
CA GLU A 27 -16.34 5.00 11.59
C GLU A 27 -16.24 6.48 12.09
N GLU A 28 -15.59 6.74 13.23
CA GLU A 28 -15.40 8.07 13.84
C GLU A 28 -13.94 8.57 13.95
N HIS A 29 -12.94 7.72 13.69
CA HIS A 29 -11.52 8.07 13.81
C HIS A 29 -10.92 8.15 12.43
N HIS A 30 -10.76 9.34 11.85
CA HIS A 30 -10.07 9.53 10.58
C HIS A 30 -8.60 9.10 10.70
N PRO A 31 -8.24 7.83 10.43
CA PRO A 31 -6.90 7.35 10.74
C PRO A 31 -5.97 7.90 9.66
N ARG A 32 -4.74 8.24 10.05
CA ARG A 32 -3.77 8.70 9.06
C ARG A 32 -3.22 7.50 8.31
N ILE A 33 -3.42 7.51 6.99
CA ILE A 33 -2.91 6.47 6.08
C ILE A 33 -1.55 6.91 5.58
N TYR A 34 -0.59 6.00 5.68
CA TYR A 34 0.73 6.16 5.10
C TYR A 34 0.98 5.06 4.10
N ILE A 35 1.59 5.42 2.97
CA ILE A 35 1.94 4.48 1.91
C ILE A 35 3.46 4.31 1.87
N ARG A 36 3.91 3.06 1.80
CA ARG A 36 5.27 2.71 1.37
C ARG A 36 5.19 1.93 0.07
N LEU A 37 6.00 2.31 -0.89
CA LEU A 37 6.13 1.63 -2.17
C LEU A 37 7.52 1.04 -2.30
N SER A 38 7.57 -0.22 -2.73
CA SER A 38 8.81 -0.91 -3.03
C SER A 38 8.66 -1.79 -4.27
N TRP A 39 9.76 -2.02 -4.96
CA TRP A 39 9.80 -2.87 -6.15
C TRP A 39 10.74 -4.04 -5.96
N GLN A 40 10.31 -5.21 -6.41
CA GLN A 40 11.16 -6.37 -6.50
C GLN A 40 11.77 -6.42 -7.90
N PHE A 41 13.08 -6.33 -7.97
CA PHE A 41 13.84 -6.39 -9.22
C PHE A 41 14.28 -7.81 -9.52
N GLU A 42 14.57 -8.10 -10.78
CA GLU A 42 15.28 -9.32 -11.17
C GLU A 42 16.69 -9.41 -10.53
N SER A 43 17.34 -8.26 -10.30
CA SER A 43 18.65 -8.17 -9.66
C SER A 43 18.53 -7.60 -8.24
N PRO A 44 19.05 -8.29 -7.20
CA PRO A 44 18.96 -7.85 -5.80
C PRO A 44 19.91 -6.69 -5.45
N GLU A 45 20.76 -6.23 -6.38
CA GLU A 45 21.76 -5.18 -6.15
C GLU A 45 21.17 -3.75 -6.14
N ILE A 46 19.92 -3.57 -6.55
CA ILE A 46 19.23 -2.27 -6.60
C ILE A 46 18.45 -2.01 -5.32
N SER A 47 18.61 -0.81 -4.76
CA SER A 47 17.78 -0.35 -3.64
C SER A 47 16.32 -0.28 -4.06
N SER A 48 15.47 -1.02 -3.34
CA SER A 48 14.09 -1.30 -3.74
C SER A 48 13.05 -0.32 -3.22
N CYS A 49 13.46 0.70 -2.46
CA CYS A 49 12.56 1.54 -1.69
C CYS A 49 12.71 3.01 -2.09
N ILE A 50 11.58 3.68 -2.35
CA ILE A 50 11.56 5.15 -2.43
C ILE A 50 11.72 5.69 -1.01
N GLU A 51 12.74 6.50 -0.77
CA GLU A 51 12.79 7.34 0.43
C GLU A 51 11.90 8.55 0.22
N PHE A 52 10.71 8.52 0.81
CA PHE A 52 9.91 9.73 0.94
C PHE A 52 10.56 10.69 1.95
N PRO A 53 10.36 12.02 1.83
CA PRO A 53 10.92 13.03 2.74
C PRO A 53 10.61 12.78 4.23
N GLU A 54 9.60 11.97 4.50
CA GLU A 54 9.11 11.63 5.83
C GLU A 54 9.68 10.30 6.37
N GLY A 55 10.69 9.70 5.73
CA GLY A 55 11.36 8.47 6.20
C GLY A 55 10.62 7.19 5.81
N GLU A 56 10.67 6.86 4.51
CA GLU A 56 10.13 5.67 3.81
C GLU A 56 8.61 5.60 3.61
N TYR A 57 7.84 6.41 4.31
CA TYR A 57 6.38 6.43 4.25
C TYR A 57 5.89 7.80 3.80
N LEU A 58 4.91 7.84 2.91
CA LEU A 58 4.24 9.08 2.49
C LEU A 58 2.86 9.16 3.13
N TYR A 59 2.56 10.27 3.82
CA TYR A 59 1.19 10.53 4.26
C TYR A 59 0.26 10.81 3.08
N VAL A 60 -0.85 10.08 3.00
CA VAL A 60 -1.85 10.21 1.93
C VAL A 60 -3.13 10.80 2.50
N ASN A 61 -3.30 12.11 2.31
CA ASN A 61 -4.55 12.83 2.61
C ASN A 61 -5.44 12.96 1.37
N VAL A 62 -5.60 11.87 0.62
CA VAL A 62 -6.26 11.88 -0.68
C VAL A 62 -7.51 11.00 -0.62
N GLN A 63 -8.62 11.48 -1.21
CA GLN A 63 -9.85 10.71 -1.29
C GLN A 63 -9.64 9.42 -2.11
N TYR A 64 -10.37 8.37 -1.73
CA TYR A 64 -10.34 7.01 -2.30
C TYR A 64 -9.99 6.91 -3.81
N PRO A 65 -10.70 7.55 -4.75
CA PRO A 65 -10.45 7.37 -6.19
C PRO A 65 -9.05 7.81 -6.62
N ASN A 66 -8.44 8.75 -5.91
CA ASN A 66 -7.19 9.38 -6.31
C ASN A 66 -5.95 8.61 -5.83
N VAL A 67 -6.11 7.60 -4.97
CA VAL A 67 -4.98 6.82 -4.43
C VAL A 67 -4.42 5.87 -5.48
N VAL A 68 -5.28 5.27 -6.31
CA VAL A 68 -4.85 4.40 -7.41
C VAL A 68 -4.06 5.21 -8.44
N ASP A 69 -4.63 6.34 -8.90
CA ASP A 69 -3.98 7.25 -9.83
C ASP A 69 -2.64 7.78 -9.28
N PHE A 70 -2.58 8.05 -7.97
CA PHE A 70 -1.35 8.46 -7.30
C PHE A 70 -0.28 7.36 -7.33
N ILE A 71 -0.64 6.11 -7.02
CA ILE A 71 0.28 4.97 -7.07
C ILE A 71 0.77 4.73 -8.50
N ASP A 72 -0.14 4.77 -9.49
CA ASP A 72 0.22 4.54 -10.89
C ASP A 72 1.05 5.70 -11.49
N ALA A 73 0.90 6.93 -10.97
CA ALA A 73 1.75 8.07 -11.35
C ALA A 73 3.19 7.96 -10.82
N ILE A 74 3.42 7.16 -9.78
CA ILE A 74 4.76 6.91 -9.26
C ILE A 74 5.46 5.98 -10.24
N THR A 75 6.36 6.58 -11.02
CA THR A 75 7.05 5.91 -12.11
C THR A 75 7.96 4.83 -11.54
N ALA A 76 7.73 3.60 -11.98
CA ALA A 76 8.67 2.51 -11.76
C ALA A 76 10.00 2.87 -12.46
N PRO A 77 11.16 2.62 -11.84
CA PRO A 77 12.46 2.78 -12.51
C PRO A 77 12.54 1.92 -13.78
N GLU A 78 13.32 2.37 -14.78
CA GLU A 78 13.40 1.79 -16.15
C GLU A 78 13.91 0.33 -16.23
N GLU A 79 14.14 -0.33 -15.10
CA GLU A 79 14.67 -1.69 -15.01
C GLU A 79 13.58 -2.77 -14.99
N LYS A 80 14.02 -4.03 -15.14
CA LYS A 80 13.15 -5.22 -15.13
C LYS A 80 12.63 -5.50 -13.72
N ILE A 81 11.50 -4.88 -13.41
CA ILE A 81 10.72 -5.13 -12.19
C ILE A 81 9.93 -6.43 -12.36
N LEU A 82 9.97 -7.29 -11.35
CA LEU A 82 9.16 -8.50 -11.24
C LEU A 82 7.78 -8.21 -10.63
N SER A 83 7.78 -7.45 -9.54
CA SER A 83 6.58 -7.10 -8.80
C SER A 83 6.74 -5.78 -8.05
N SER A 84 5.62 -5.19 -7.68
CA SER A 84 5.54 -4.06 -6.75
C SER A 84 4.85 -4.48 -5.47
N ARG A 85 5.35 -3.96 -4.35
CA ARG A 85 4.81 -4.16 -3.02
C ARG A 85 4.39 -2.80 -2.47
N ILE A 86 3.10 -2.69 -2.17
CA ILE A 86 2.43 -1.48 -1.72
C ILE A 86 1.97 -1.74 -0.29
N GLU A 87 2.53 -1.02 0.67
CA GLU A 87 2.11 -1.13 2.07
C GLU A 87 1.29 0.09 2.45
N LEU A 88 0.06 -0.13 2.94
CA LEU A 88 -0.78 0.89 3.54
C LEU A 88 -0.82 0.65 5.05
N VAL A 89 -0.28 1.60 5.81
CA VAL A 89 -0.21 1.53 7.28
C VAL A 89 -1.07 2.62 7.88
N CYS A 90 -1.96 2.23 8.79
CA CYS A 90 -2.91 3.10 9.46
C CYS A 90 -2.47 3.35 10.90
N PHE A 91 -2.45 4.62 11.30
CA PHE A 91 -2.15 5.02 12.68
C PHE A 91 -3.30 5.81 13.29
N ASP A 92 -3.43 5.71 14.62
CA ASP A 92 -4.42 6.42 15.44
C ASP A 92 -4.25 7.94 15.47
N SER A 93 -3.02 8.43 15.29
CA SER A 93 -2.60 9.83 15.46
C SER A 93 -1.33 10.17 14.66
N GLU A 94 -0.69 11.34 14.92
CA GLU A 94 0.59 11.68 14.27
C GLU A 94 1.68 10.64 14.62
N ARG A 95 2.57 10.32 13.66
CA ARG A 95 3.67 9.33 13.77
C ARG A 95 4.65 9.54 14.94
N LYS A 96 4.51 10.61 15.73
CA LYS A 96 5.36 10.91 16.90
C LYS A 96 5.16 9.92 18.06
N ARG A 97 4.02 9.21 18.12
CA ARG A 97 3.76 8.08 19.05
C ARG A 97 2.82 7.05 18.39
N PRO A 98 3.27 6.34 17.34
CA PRO A 98 2.36 5.61 16.48
C PRO A 98 1.96 4.27 17.12
N GLN A 99 0.69 4.13 17.50
CA GLN A 99 0.10 2.80 17.59
C GLN A 99 -0.41 2.43 16.20
N GLU A 100 0.21 1.42 15.59
CA GLU A 100 -0.28 0.83 14.33
C GLU A 100 -1.63 0.18 14.59
N LEU A 101 -2.66 0.63 13.87
CA LEU A 101 -4.02 0.11 13.97
C LEU A 101 -4.29 -0.98 12.93
N ALA A 102 -3.67 -0.82 11.75
CA ALA A 102 -3.83 -1.74 10.64
C ALA A 102 -2.69 -1.63 9.65
N ARG A 103 -2.34 -2.77 9.05
CA ARG A 103 -1.46 -2.83 7.90
C ARG A 103 -2.04 -3.72 6.82
N PHE A 104 -1.97 -3.20 5.61
CA PHE A 104 -2.39 -3.85 4.38
C PHE A 104 -1.20 -3.90 3.42
N VAL A 105 -0.90 -5.06 2.87
CA VAL A 105 0.19 -5.25 1.91
C VAL A 105 -0.40 -5.77 0.61
N ILE A 106 -0.25 -5.01 -0.47
CA ILE A 106 -0.63 -5.43 -1.82
C ILE A 106 0.62 -5.84 -2.58
N PHE A 107 0.64 -7.07 -3.08
CA PHE A 107 1.61 -7.52 -4.07
C PHE A 107 0.98 -7.46 -5.47
N LYS A 108 1.56 -6.63 -6.34
CA LYS A 108 1.11 -6.40 -7.73
C LYS A 108 2.20 -6.84 -8.70
N PRO A 109 2.01 -7.94 -9.45
CA PRO A 109 2.94 -8.34 -10.50
C PRO A 109 2.89 -7.37 -11.70
N VAL A 110 3.95 -7.30 -12.50
CA VAL A 110 4.05 -6.34 -13.63
C VAL A 110 3.23 -6.78 -14.87
N TYR A 111 2.89 -8.06 -15.01
CA TYR A 111 2.20 -8.56 -16.20
C TYR A 111 0.77 -7.99 -16.33
N GLU A 112 0.37 -7.61 -17.56
CA GLU A 112 -0.87 -6.86 -17.90
C GLU A 112 -2.22 -7.52 -17.51
N SER A 113 -2.20 -8.69 -16.89
CA SER A 113 -3.41 -9.42 -16.45
C SER A 113 -3.25 -10.08 -15.07
N ALA A 114 -2.31 -9.62 -14.25
CA ALA A 114 -1.94 -10.32 -13.04
C ALA A 114 -2.86 -9.99 -11.86
N THR A 115 -3.43 -11.04 -11.27
CA THR A 115 -4.14 -10.98 -9.99
C THR A 115 -3.23 -10.36 -8.93
N VAL A 116 -3.77 -9.41 -8.17
CA VAL A 116 -3.10 -8.81 -7.01
C VAL A 116 -3.43 -9.61 -5.74
N LEU A 117 -2.44 -9.73 -4.86
CA LEU A 117 -2.59 -10.34 -3.55
C LEU A 117 -2.68 -9.25 -2.49
N LEU A 118 -3.69 -9.30 -1.63
CA LEU A 118 -3.83 -8.42 -0.46
C LEU A 118 -3.66 -9.24 0.81
N GLU A 119 -2.69 -8.87 1.64
CA GLU A 119 -2.48 -9.39 2.99
C GLU A 119 -2.87 -8.33 4.03
N ARG A 120 -3.53 -8.75 5.10
CA ARG A 120 -3.95 -7.90 6.22
C ARG A 120 -3.41 -8.47 7.54
N SER A 121 -2.66 -7.65 8.27
CA SER A 121 -2.20 -7.93 9.63
C SER A 121 -2.77 -6.90 10.61
N SER A 122 -3.37 -7.36 11.71
CA SER A 122 -4.00 -6.55 12.77
C SER A 122 -3.23 -6.56 14.07
#